data_AF-A0AB34KAB0-F1
#
_entry.id   AF-A0AB34KAB0-F1
#
_cell.length_a   1.000
_cell.length_b   1.000
_cell.length_c   1.000
_cell.angle_alpha   90.00
_cell.angle_beta   90.00
_cell.angle_gamma   90.00
#
_symmetry.space_group_name_H-M   'P 1'
#
loop_
_entity.id
_entity.type
_entity.pdbx_description
1 polymer ?
#
loop_
_entity_poly.entity_id
_entity_poly.type
_entity_poly.pdbx_seq_one_letter_code
_entity_poly.pdbx_strand_id
1 'polypeptide(L)'
;MMAVAMATLSLTTSAFVSVPAVVHAGGSSRCAPSCASARILPAAYTGLGAALLCKSVVVSSKWDASVLFASGSLSVLHFAVLDNRRFATAKRAVSLCQGRVSFANAKNEFATARALEQLANAKRWRLFVRVKVVGQVAGLAWMAGARSARGICGGAALLMATNVFLSAFGAYKVKHNEEGLPTPMSPLALRMILIIDTSVCGAALLGAVANAQSRYHAIGACLYSIGAIVGAWEGAPAFVSAVKNLAPVRKP
;
A
#
# COMPACT_ATOMS: atom_id res chain seq x y z
N MET A 1 22.82 11.83 17.38
CA MET A 1 21.77 11.58 16.35
C MET A 1 21.84 10.18 15.72
N MET A 2 23.02 9.58 15.50
CA MET A 2 23.10 8.16 15.06
C MET A 2 22.42 7.17 16.03
N ALA A 3 22.47 7.41 17.34
CA ALA A 3 21.91 6.50 18.34
C ALA A 3 20.37 6.35 18.28
N VAL A 4 19.63 7.40 17.90
CA VAL A 4 18.16 7.35 17.82
C VAL A 4 17.70 6.72 16.50
N ALA A 5 18.41 7.01 15.39
CA ALA A 5 18.19 6.33 14.11
C ALA A 5 18.59 4.84 14.17
N MET A 6 19.64 4.51 14.92
CA MET A 6 20.02 3.12 15.21
C MET A 6 19.05 2.46 16.19
N ALA A 7 18.40 3.19 17.09
CA ALA A 7 17.35 2.65 17.96
C ALA A 7 16.06 2.34 17.19
N THR A 8 15.66 3.17 16.23
CA THR A 8 14.51 2.89 15.35
C THR A 8 14.81 1.81 14.30
N LEU A 9 16.04 1.78 13.76
CA LEU A 9 16.52 0.62 12.97
C LEU A 9 16.61 -0.64 13.84
N SER A 10 17.07 -0.56 15.09
CA SER A 10 17.13 -1.65 16.05
C SER A 10 15.75 -2.21 16.38
N LEU A 11 14.77 -1.35 16.66
CA LEU A 11 13.38 -1.71 16.94
C LEU A 11 12.66 -2.31 15.72
N THR A 12 12.99 -1.85 14.51
CA THR A 12 12.51 -2.51 13.29
C THR A 12 13.21 -3.85 13.09
N THR A 13 14.54 -3.96 13.23
CA THR A 13 15.29 -5.23 13.15
C THR A 13 14.88 -6.27 14.20
N SER A 14 14.49 -5.85 15.40
CA SER A 14 14.07 -6.74 16.49
C SER A 14 12.58 -7.14 16.42
N ALA A 15 11.74 -6.36 15.72
CA ALA A 15 10.41 -6.82 15.29
C ALA A 15 10.47 -7.88 14.16
N PHE A 16 11.67 -8.19 13.64
CA PHE A 16 11.90 -9.27 12.67
C PHE A 16 12.41 -10.58 13.30
N VAL A 17 12.29 -10.75 14.63
CA VAL A 17 12.44 -12.07 15.25
C VAL A 17 11.27 -12.95 14.82
N SER A 18 11.56 -13.82 13.86
CA SER A 18 11.06 -15.19 13.69
C SER A 18 9.74 -15.52 14.39
N VAL A 19 8.63 -15.50 13.65
CA VAL A 19 7.50 -16.36 13.99
C VAL A 19 7.75 -17.72 13.32
N PRO A 20 8.16 -18.78 14.04
CA PRO A 20 7.87 -20.12 13.56
C PRO A 20 6.34 -20.23 13.53
N ALA A 21 5.77 -20.63 12.39
CA ALA A 21 4.37 -20.97 12.33
C ALA A 21 4.13 -22.08 13.37
N VAL A 22 3.35 -21.77 14.40
CA VAL A 22 2.91 -22.75 15.39
C VAL A 22 2.04 -23.76 14.65
N VAL A 23 2.60 -24.94 14.44
CA VAL A 23 1.91 -26.12 13.95
C VAL A 23 0.92 -26.54 15.04
N HIS A 24 -0.37 -26.30 14.82
CA HIS A 24 -1.39 -27.11 15.47
C HIS A 24 -1.60 -28.34 14.61
N ALA A 25 -1.10 -29.48 15.12
CA ALA A 25 -1.37 -30.79 14.57
C ALA A 25 -2.85 -31.11 14.79
N GLY A 26 -3.66 -31.01 13.73
CA GLY A 26 -5.07 -31.37 13.79
C GLY A 26 -5.86 -30.78 12.63
N GLY A 27 -5.86 -31.47 11.49
CA GLY A 27 -6.75 -31.18 10.36
C GLY A 27 -6.03 -30.70 9.11
N SER A 28 -6.12 -31.51 8.05
CA SER A 28 -5.63 -31.27 6.69
C SER A 28 -5.95 -29.85 6.18
N SER A 29 -4.99 -28.94 6.28
CA SER A 29 -4.97 -27.67 5.54
C SER A 29 -3.62 -27.56 4.85
N ARG A 30 -3.61 -27.68 3.52
CA ARG A 30 -2.42 -27.47 2.70
C ARG A 30 -2.00 -26.00 2.85
N CYS A 31 -1.03 -25.76 3.74
CA CYS A 31 -0.33 -24.49 3.83
C CYS A 31 0.39 -24.24 2.51
N ALA A 32 -0.15 -23.32 1.71
CA ALA A 32 0.57 -22.76 0.58
C ALA A 32 1.87 -22.13 1.11
N PRO A 33 3.02 -22.35 0.44
CA PRO A 33 4.30 -21.83 0.90
C PRO A 33 4.20 -20.31 1.01
N SER A 34 4.53 -19.80 2.20
CA SER A 34 4.67 -18.38 2.47
C SER A 34 5.77 -17.82 1.57
N CYS A 35 5.36 -17.36 0.39
CA CYS A 35 6.24 -16.80 -0.62
C CYS A 35 7.13 -15.72 0.03
N ALA A 36 8.45 -15.86 -0.05
CA ALA A 36 9.44 -14.89 0.45
C ALA A 36 9.16 -13.43 -0.01
N SER A 37 8.51 -13.26 -1.16
CA SER A 37 8.00 -11.97 -1.67
C SER A 37 6.99 -11.26 -0.75
N ALA A 38 6.38 -11.93 0.24
CA ALA A 38 5.43 -11.34 1.18
C ALA A 38 6.09 -10.45 2.26
N ARG A 39 7.42 -10.46 2.36
CA ARG A 39 8.17 -9.72 3.40
C ARG A 39 8.83 -8.43 2.89
N ILE A 40 9.09 -8.33 1.59
CA ILE A 40 9.83 -7.20 1.01
C ILE A 40 8.99 -5.93 1.02
N LEU A 41 7.69 -6.02 0.72
CA LEU A 41 6.82 -4.83 0.63
C LEU A 41 6.64 -4.14 1.99
N PRO A 42 6.25 -4.85 3.08
CA PRO A 42 6.18 -4.21 4.39
C PRO A 42 7.51 -3.59 4.81
N ALA A 43 8.64 -4.29 4.58
CA ALA A 43 9.96 -3.76 4.93
C ALA A 43 10.30 -2.47 4.14
N ALA A 44 9.97 -2.42 2.84
CA ALA A 44 10.17 -1.24 2.02
C ALA A 44 9.32 -0.06 2.49
N TYR A 45 8.01 -0.28 2.75
CA TYR A 45 7.12 0.78 3.25
C TYR A 45 7.51 1.27 4.65
N THR A 46 7.90 0.37 5.55
CA THR A 46 8.35 0.74 6.89
C THR A 46 9.68 1.48 6.84
N GLY A 47 10.65 1.01 6.05
CA GLY A 47 11.96 1.65 5.91
C GLY A 47 11.87 3.05 5.28
N LEU A 48 11.16 3.19 4.15
CA LEU A 48 10.93 4.49 3.53
C LEU A 48 10.06 5.38 4.41
N GLY A 49 9.02 4.85 5.05
CA GLY A 49 8.17 5.60 5.97
C GLY A 49 8.95 6.16 7.16
N ALA A 50 9.80 5.35 7.79
CA ALA A 50 10.70 5.78 8.85
C ALA A 50 11.70 6.85 8.36
N ALA A 51 12.26 6.69 7.17
CA ALA A 51 13.17 7.68 6.58
C ALA A 51 12.47 9.05 6.39
N LEU A 52 11.20 9.06 5.94
CA LEU A 52 10.42 10.28 5.80
C LEU A 52 10.11 10.92 7.17
N LEU A 53 9.75 10.12 8.17
CA LEU A 53 9.51 10.60 9.54
C LEU A 53 10.79 11.18 10.18
N CYS A 54 11.94 10.56 9.96
CA CYS A 54 13.20 11.13 10.42
C CYS A 54 13.50 12.46 9.70
N LYS A 55 13.28 12.49 8.38
CA LYS A 55 13.51 13.69 7.56
C LYS A 55 12.57 14.84 7.91
N SER A 56 11.32 14.57 8.29
CA SER A 56 10.37 15.62 8.67
C SER A 56 10.82 16.42 9.89
N VAL A 57 11.66 15.85 10.76
CA VAL A 57 12.18 16.54 11.96
C VAL A 57 13.34 17.48 11.63
N VAL A 58 14.09 17.22 10.54
CA VAL A 58 15.27 18.03 10.16
C VAL A 58 15.00 19.05 9.07
N VAL A 59 13.89 18.95 8.33
CA VAL A 59 13.57 19.92 7.28
C VAL A 59 13.10 21.25 7.90
N SER A 60 13.63 22.37 7.43
CA SER A 60 13.34 23.70 8.03
C SER A 60 11.95 24.25 7.69
N SER A 61 11.38 23.83 6.56
CA SER A 61 10.06 24.24 6.11
C SER A 61 8.97 23.43 6.81
N LYS A 62 8.09 24.09 7.56
CA LYS A 62 6.99 23.43 8.30
C LYS A 62 6.00 22.70 7.37
N TRP A 63 5.81 23.21 6.15
CA TRP A 63 4.90 22.62 5.16
C TRP A 63 5.50 21.36 4.54
N ASP A 64 6.79 21.39 4.23
CA ASP A 64 7.51 20.20 3.75
C ASP A 64 7.58 19.14 4.86
N ALA A 65 7.78 19.56 6.11
CA ALA A 65 7.76 18.69 7.28
C ALA A 65 6.41 17.97 7.42
N SER A 66 5.29 18.68 7.26
CA SER A 66 3.96 18.06 7.39
C SER A 66 3.69 17.04 6.28
N VAL A 67 4.10 17.34 5.04
CA VAL A 67 3.98 16.41 3.90
C VAL A 67 4.79 15.13 4.17
N LEU A 68 6.06 15.27 4.57
CA LEU A 68 6.93 14.13 4.90
C LEU A 68 6.37 13.31 6.07
N PHE A 69 5.90 13.98 7.12
CA PHE A 69 5.30 13.32 8.28
C PHE A 69 4.04 12.54 7.91
N ALA A 70 3.14 13.16 7.15
CA ALA A 70 1.89 12.55 6.73
C ALA A 70 2.13 11.34 5.80
N SER A 71 3.01 11.46 4.81
CA SER A 71 3.37 10.35 3.92
C SER A 71 4.12 9.23 4.66
N GLY A 72 5.01 9.59 5.59
CA GLY A 72 5.70 8.63 6.43
C GLY A 72 4.73 7.81 7.28
N SER A 73 3.79 8.50 7.94
CA SER A 73 2.72 7.87 8.73
C SER A 73 1.81 7.00 7.87
N LEU A 74 1.38 7.49 6.71
CA LEU A 74 0.56 6.74 5.76
C LEU A 74 1.27 5.47 5.27
N SER A 75 2.57 5.56 4.99
CA SER A 75 3.38 4.42 4.56
C SER A 75 3.44 3.32 5.63
N VAL A 76 3.74 3.70 6.89
CA VAL A 76 3.90 2.73 7.99
C VAL A 76 2.55 2.15 8.41
N LEU A 77 1.55 3.00 8.63
CA LEU A 77 0.29 2.59 9.24
C LEU A 77 -0.69 1.97 8.24
N HIS A 78 -0.66 2.39 6.97
CA HIS A 78 -1.64 1.96 5.97
C HIS A 78 -1.02 1.05 4.91
N PHE A 79 -0.03 1.52 4.15
CA PHE A 79 0.43 0.80 2.95
C PHE A 79 1.09 -0.54 3.26
N ALA A 80 1.92 -0.59 4.32
CA ALA A 80 2.61 -1.82 4.72
C ALA A 80 1.65 -3.01 4.91
N VAL A 81 0.48 -2.78 5.49
CA VAL A 81 -0.52 -3.84 5.73
C VAL A 81 -1.41 -4.04 4.52
N LEU A 82 -2.03 -2.95 4.04
CA LEU A 82 -3.12 -3.03 3.09
C LEU A 82 -2.64 -3.43 1.68
N ASP A 83 -1.54 -2.87 1.21
CA ASP A 83 -1.04 -3.18 -0.13
C ASP A 83 -0.36 -4.56 -0.17
N ASN A 84 0.23 -5.02 0.96
CA ASN A 84 0.66 -6.41 1.10
C ASN A 84 -0.52 -7.39 1.00
N ARG A 85 -1.65 -7.09 1.69
CA ARG A 85 -2.88 -7.89 1.56
C ARG A 85 -3.36 -7.89 0.12
N ARG A 86 -3.53 -6.73 -0.52
CA ARG A 86 -3.97 -6.62 -1.93
C ARG A 86 -3.08 -7.41 -2.89
N PHE A 87 -1.76 -7.39 -2.67
CA PHE A 87 -0.83 -8.14 -3.50
C PHE A 87 -0.96 -9.65 -3.29
N ALA A 88 -1.14 -10.10 -2.06
CA ALA A 88 -1.40 -11.49 -1.73
C ALA A 88 -2.73 -11.98 -2.34
N THR A 89 -3.80 -11.18 -2.23
CA THR A 89 -5.10 -11.53 -2.81
C THR A 89 -5.04 -11.59 -4.34
N ALA A 90 -4.32 -10.65 -4.97
CA ALA A 90 -4.14 -10.67 -6.42
C ALA A 90 -3.37 -11.91 -6.92
N LYS A 91 -2.37 -12.38 -6.17
CA LYS A 91 -1.70 -13.66 -6.48
C LYS A 91 -2.63 -14.85 -6.32
N ARG A 92 -3.40 -14.88 -5.22
CA ARG A 92 -4.37 -15.96 -4.93
C ARG A 92 -5.46 -16.05 -6.01
N ALA A 93 -6.01 -14.91 -6.43
CA ALA A 93 -7.02 -14.84 -7.49
C ALA A 93 -6.52 -15.47 -8.79
N VAL A 94 -5.28 -15.17 -9.21
CA VAL A 94 -4.68 -15.78 -10.40
C VAL A 94 -4.57 -17.30 -10.24
N SER A 95 -4.05 -17.78 -9.10
CA SER A 95 -3.90 -19.21 -8.85
C SER A 95 -5.24 -19.95 -8.88
N LEU A 96 -6.29 -19.37 -8.30
CA LEU A 96 -7.63 -19.98 -8.29
C LEU A 96 -8.24 -20.02 -9.69
N CYS A 97 -8.15 -18.93 -10.45
CA CYS A 97 -8.65 -18.90 -11.82
C CYS A 97 -7.88 -19.86 -12.74
N GLN A 98 -6.56 -20.04 -12.55
CA GLN A 98 -5.78 -21.03 -13.28
C GLN A 98 -6.25 -22.47 -13.00
N GLY A 99 -6.54 -22.78 -11.73
CA GLY A 99 -7.14 -24.06 -11.36
C GLY A 99 -8.47 -24.28 -12.08
N ARG A 100 -9.37 -23.29 -12.06
CA ARG A 100 -10.69 -23.37 -12.73
C ARG A 100 -10.61 -23.60 -14.23
N VAL A 101 -9.69 -22.94 -14.93
CA VAL A 101 -9.48 -23.17 -16.37
C VAL A 101 -9.05 -24.61 -16.63
N SER A 102 -8.15 -25.14 -15.80
CA SER A 102 -7.67 -26.53 -15.92
C SER A 102 -8.80 -27.56 -15.73
N PHE A 103 -9.76 -27.28 -14.84
CA PHE A 103 -10.95 -28.12 -14.64
C PHE A 103 -12.04 -27.92 -15.71
N ALA A 104 -12.21 -26.70 -16.22
CA ALA A 104 -13.25 -26.36 -17.19
C ALA A 104 -12.98 -26.95 -18.58
N ASN A 105 -11.70 -27.02 -18.98
CA ASN A 105 -11.25 -27.65 -20.22
C ASN A 105 -11.70 -29.12 -20.36
N ALA A 106 -12.06 -29.79 -19.25
CA ALA A 106 -12.49 -31.18 -19.25
C ALA A 106 -14.01 -31.39 -19.44
N LYS A 107 -14.85 -30.33 -19.42
CA LYS A 107 -16.31 -30.51 -19.27
C LYS A 107 -17.22 -29.64 -20.14
N ASN A 108 -16.82 -28.46 -20.63
CA ASN A 108 -17.69 -27.63 -21.50
C ASN A 108 -16.98 -26.41 -22.13
N GLU A 109 -17.26 -26.10 -23.39
CA GLU A 109 -16.64 -24.97 -24.14
C GLU A 109 -17.08 -23.60 -23.58
N PHE A 110 -18.38 -23.43 -23.28
CA PHE A 110 -18.91 -22.20 -22.68
C PHE A 110 -18.33 -21.92 -21.28
N ALA A 111 -18.14 -22.97 -20.48
CA ALA A 111 -17.53 -22.88 -19.16
C ALA A 111 -16.04 -22.48 -19.26
N THR A 112 -15.36 -22.96 -20.30
CA THR A 112 -13.96 -22.63 -20.60
C THR A 112 -13.81 -21.16 -20.96
N ALA A 113 -14.67 -20.62 -21.82
CA ALA A 113 -14.65 -19.21 -22.19
C ALA A 113 -14.82 -18.28 -20.96
N ARG A 114 -15.79 -18.58 -20.09
CA ARG A 114 -15.99 -17.81 -18.84
C ARG A 114 -14.79 -17.95 -17.87
N ALA A 115 -14.19 -19.13 -17.76
CA ALA A 115 -13.02 -19.33 -16.91
C ALA A 115 -11.79 -18.56 -17.41
N LEU A 116 -11.60 -18.50 -18.74
CA LEU A 116 -10.55 -17.71 -19.38
C LEU A 116 -10.74 -16.21 -19.15
N GLU A 117 -11.97 -15.71 -19.26
CA GLU A 117 -12.28 -14.31 -18.96
C GLU A 117 -11.96 -13.95 -17.51
N GLN A 118 -12.36 -14.80 -16.54
CA GLN A 118 -12.04 -14.61 -15.13
C GLN A 118 -10.52 -14.61 -14.89
N LEU A 119 -9.77 -15.50 -15.55
CA LEU A 119 -8.31 -15.52 -15.45
C LEU A 119 -7.67 -14.25 -16.03
N ALA A 120 -8.17 -13.75 -17.17
CA ALA A 120 -7.70 -12.50 -17.76
C ALA A 120 -7.92 -11.32 -16.81
N ASN A 121 -9.08 -11.25 -16.16
CA ASN A 121 -9.39 -10.26 -15.14
C ASN A 121 -8.47 -10.39 -13.92
N ALA A 122 -8.27 -11.59 -13.37
CA ALA A 122 -7.34 -11.79 -12.25
C ALA A 122 -5.89 -11.35 -12.58
N LYS A 123 -5.42 -11.63 -13.81
CA LYS A 123 -4.10 -11.17 -14.29
C LYS A 123 -4.03 -9.64 -14.38
N ARG A 124 -5.07 -8.98 -14.92
CA ARG A 124 -5.17 -7.52 -14.99
C ARG A 124 -5.16 -6.89 -13.59
N TRP A 125 -5.92 -7.44 -12.65
CA TRP A 125 -5.91 -6.98 -11.26
C TRP A 125 -4.52 -7.03 -10.66
N ARG A 126 -3.82 -8.16 -10.82
CA ARG A 126 -2.44 -8.31 -10.35
C ARG A 126 -1.48 -7.30 -10.98
N LEU A 127 -1.65 -7.00 -12.27
CA LEU A 127 -0.85 -5.97 -12.94
C LEU A 127 -1.11 -4.59 -12.33
N PHE A 128 -2.37 -4.20 -12.14
CA PHE A 128 -2.71 -2.89 -11.57
C PHE A 128 -2.21 -2.73 -10.14
N VAL A 129 -2.34 -3.76 -9.30
CA VAL A 129 -1.78 -3.75 -7.93
C VAL A 129 -0.25 -3.60 -7.97
N ARG A 130 0.44 -4.25 -8.92
CA ARG A 130 1.90 -4.10 -9.08
C ARG A 130 2.28 -2.67 -9.47
N VAL A 131 1.63 -2.12 -10.49
CA VAL A 131 1.89 -0.76 -10.96
C VAL A 131 1.69 0.23 -9.82
N LYS A 132 0.60 0.07 -9.05
CA LYS A 132 0.35 0.88 -7.86
C LYS A 132 1.49 0.79 -6.85
N VAL A 133 1.82 -0.42 -6.41
CA VAL A 133 2.83 -0.64 -5.37
C VAL A 133 4.18 -0.09 -5.77
N VAL A 134 4.62 -0.36 -7.01
CA VAL A 134 5.89 0.17 -7.54
C VAL A 134 5.87 1.70 -7.57
N GLY A 135 4.76 2.30 -8.04
CA GLY A 135 4.64 3.75 -8.11
C GLY A 135 4.60 4.42 -6.72
N GLN A 136 3.94 3.82 -5.72
CA GLN A 136 3.99 4.31 -4.34
C GLN A 136 5.40 4.24 -3.75
N VAL A 137 6.10 3.12 -3.93
CA VAL A 137 7.50 2.96 -3.48
C VAL A 137 8.39 3.99 -4.17
N ALA A 138 8.22 4.20 -5.48
CA ALA A 138 8.96 5.21 -6.23
C ALA A 138 8.66 6.63 -5.73
N GLY A 139 7.40 6.96 -5.46
CA GLY A 139 6.98 8.24 -4.87
C GLY A 139 7.62 8.47 -3.50
N LEU A 140 7.55 7.50 -2.60
CA LEU A 140 8.17 7.57 -1.27
C LEU A 140 9.70 7.71 -1.35
N ALA A 141 10.36 6.94 -2.23
CA ALA A 141 11.80 7.02 -2.44
C ALA A 141 12.21 8.39 -3.00
N TRP A 142 11.43 8.95 -3.94
CA TRP A 142 11.63 10.31 -4.44
C TRP A 142 11.54 11.32 -3.29
N MET A 143 10.49 11.26 -2.47
CA MET A 143 10.34 12.15 -1.32
C MET A 143 11.53 12.05 -0.35
N ALA A 144 12.01 10.84 -0.10
CA ALA A 144 13.16 10.59 0.77
C ALA A 144 14.45 11.21 0.20
N GLY A 145 14.67 11.12 -1.12
CA GLY A 145 15.82 11.70 -1.82
C GLY A 145 15.72 13.21 -2.13
N ALA A 146 14.52 13.78 -2.11
CA ALA A 146 14.28 15.16 -2.54
C ALA A 146 14.97 16.20 -1.65
N ARG A 147 15.68 17.17 -2.23
CA ARG A 147 16.28 18.29 -1.48
C ARG A 147 15.47 19.59 -1.55
N SER A 148 14.34 19.57 -2.26
CA SER A 148 13.50 20.73 -2.50
C SER A 148 12.03 20.41 -2.23
N ALA A 149 11.27 21.44 -1.88
CA ALA A 149 9.81 21.37 -1.69
C ALA A 149 9.09 20.75 -2.91
N ARG A 150 9.51 21.17 -4.11
CA ARG A 150 9.01 20.62 -5.38
C ARG A 150 9.23 19.11 -5.50
N GLY A 151 10.39 18.61 -5.08
CA GLY A 151 10.68 17.17 -5.10
C GLY A 151 9.86 16.40 -4.06
N ILE A 152 9.64 16.98 -2.88
CA ILE A 152 8.82 16.38 -1.82
C ILE A 152 7.36 16.29 -2.27
N CYS A 153 6.75 17.41 -2.68
CA CYS A 153 5.37 17.41 -3.16
C CYS A 153 5.21 16.63 -4.47
N GLY A 154 6.23 16.61 -5.34
CA GLY A 154 6.22 15.81 -6.57
C GLY A 154 6.17 14.31 -6.29
N GLY A 155 6.96 13.82 -5.32
CA GLY A 155 6.88 12.43 -4.87
C GLY A 155 5.55 12.08 -4.21
N ALA A 156 4.98 13.01 -3.43
CA ALA A 156 3.64 12.87 -2.84
C ALA A 156 2.53 12.79 -3.92
N ALA A 157 2.65 13.59 -4.98
CA ALA A 157 1.75 13.56 -6.12
C ALA A 157 1.85 12.23 -6.87
N LEU A 158 3.06 11.73 -7.12
CA LEU A 158 3.26 10.42 -7.75
C LEU A 158 2.62 9.29 -6.92
N LEU A 159 2.81 9.33 -5.61
CA LEU A 159 2.19 8.38 -4.68
C LEU A 159 0.67 8.38 -4.82
N MET A 160 0.03 9.55 -4.85
CA MET A 160 -1.44 9.63 -5.01
C MET A 160 -1.94 9.35 -6.41
N ALA A 161 -1.19 9.72 -7.45
CA ALA A 161 -1.53 9.40 -8.83
C ALA A 161 -1.67 7.88 -9.05
N THR A 162 -0.89 7.08 -8.32
CA THR A 162 -1.00 5.62 -8.38
C THR A 162 -2.25 5.07 -7.69
N ASN A 163 -2.77 5.76 -6.68
CA ASN A 163 -4.07 5.46 -6.07
C ASN A 163 -5.20 5.79 -7.06
N VAL A 164 -5.16 6.98 -7.66
CA VAL A 164 -6.10 7.40 -8.72
C VAL A 164 -6.09 6.39 -9.85
N PHE A 165 -4.92 5.95 -10.31
CA PHE A 165 -4.77 4.92 -11.35
C PHE A 165 -5.44 3.60 -10.95
N LEU A 166 -5.17 3.08 -9.74
CA LEU A 166 -5.80 1.84 -9.30
C LEU A 166 -7.33 1.98 -9.22
N SER A 167 -7.82 3.11 -8.70
CA SER A 167 -9.25 3.38 -8.57
C SER A 167 -9.91 3.46 -9.95
N ALA A 168 -9.35 4.25 -10.87
CA ALA A 168 -9.89 4.45 -12.22
C ALA A 168 -9.90 3.17 -13.07
N PHE A 169 -8.81 2.38 -13.04
CA PHE A 169 -8.64 1.26 -13.96
C PHE A 169 -8.82 -0.13 -13.33
N GLY A 170 -8.53 -0.28 -12.03
CA GLY A 170 -8.51 -1.58 -11.35
C GLY A 170 -9.74 -1.87 -10.49
N ALA A 171 -10.28 -0.88 -9.78
CA ALA A 171 -11.26 -1.11 -8.71
C ALA A 171 -12.69 -1.41 -9.21
N TYR A 172 -13.07 -0.93 -10.40
CA TYR A 172 -14.46 -1.02 -10.88
C TYR A 172 -14.88 -2.44 -11.25
N LYS A 173 -14.15 -3.10 -12.16
CA LYS A 173 -14.53 -4.43 -12.69
C LYS A 173 -13.65 -5.58 -12.24
N VAL A 174 -12.45 -5.26 -11.77
CA VAL A 174 -11.36 -6.25 -11.69
C VAL A 174 -10.90 -6.51 -10.25
N LYS A 175 -11.51 -5.83 -9.26
CA LYS A 175 -11.17 -6.04 -7.85
C LYS A 175 -11.59 -7.44 -7.40
N HIS A 176 -10.71 -8.10 -6.65
CA HIS A 176 -10.97 -9.39 -6.02
C HIS A 176 -10.86 -9.29 -4.49
N ASN A 177 -11.62 -10.10 -3.76
CA ASN A 177 -11.60 -10.16 -2.28
C ASN A 177 -10.44 -11.04 -1.75
N GLU A 178 -10.41 -11.27 -0.44
CA GLU A 178 -9.39 -12.07 0.24
C GLU A 178 -9.38 -13.55 -0.18
N GLU A 179 -10.51 -14.03 -0.67
CA GLU A 179 -10.66 -15.38 -1.24
C GLU A 179 -10.29 -15.42 -2.72
N GLY A 180 -9.95 -14.28 -3.34
CA GLY A 180 -9.65 -14.20 -4.76
C GLY A 180 -10.89 -14.30 -5.65
N LEU A 181 -12.08 -14.02 -5.12
CA LEU A 181 -13.34 -13.93 -5.87
C LEU A 181 -13.57 -12.49 -6.36
N PRO A 182 -14.18 -12.29 -7.54
CA PRO A 182 -14.54 -10.96 -8.02
C PRO A 182 -15.46 -10.25 -7.03
N THR A 183 -15.06 -9.06 -6.59
CA THR A 183 -15.85 -8.19 -5.72
C THR A 183 -15.74 -6.77 -6.25
N PRO A 184 -16.48 -6.45 -7.32
CA PRO A 184 -16.48 -5.11 -7.89
C PRO A 184 -16.97 -4.11 -6.84
N MET A 185 -16.42 -2.91 -6.89
CA MET A 185 -16.86 -1.83 -6.02
C MET A 185 -18.18 -1.25 -6.53
N SER A 186 -19.07 -0.84 -5.62
CA SER A 186 -20.29 -0.13 -6.03
C SER A 186 -19.91 1.16 -6.77
N PRO A 187 -20.67 1.59 -7.79
CA PRO A 187 -20.36 2.80 -8.55
C PRO A 187 -20.24 4.04 -7.66
N LEU A 188 -21.08 4.13 -6.62
CA LEU A 188 -21.06 5.22 -5.65
C LEU A 188 -19.75 5.22 -4.84
N ALA A 189 -19.35 4.08 -4.29
CA ALA A 189 -18.11 3.98 -3.52
C ALA A 189 -16.89 4.28 -4.39
N LEU A 190 -16.87 3.80 -5.62
CA LEU A 190 -15.80 4.10 -6.58
C LEU A 190 -15.72 5.61 -6.86
N ARG A 191 -16.85 6.26 -7.12
CA ARG A 191 -16.90 7.70 -7.39
C ARG A 191 -16.37 8.49 -6.19
N MET A 192 -16.76 8.14 -4.97
CA MET A 192 -16.28 8.80 -3.76
C MET A 192 -14.77 8.64 -3.58
N ILE A 193 -14.24 7.43 -3.74
CA ILE A 193 -12.79 7.19 -3.63
C ILE A 193 -12.03 7.97 -4.71
N LEU A 194 -12.52 7.97 -5.96
CA LEU A 194 -11.86 8.67 -7.04
C LEU A 194 -11.84 10.19 -6.81
N ILE A 195 -12.93 10.76 -6.29
CA ILE A 195 -12.99 12.19 -5.93
C ILE A 195 -11.93 12.50 -4.87
N ILE A 196 -11.90 11.73 -3.77
CA ILE A 196 -10.96 11.94 -2.67
C ILE A 196 -9.51 11.80 -3.15
N ASP A 197 -9.18 10.69 -3.82
CA ASP A 197 -7.83 10.41 -4.32
C ASP A 197 -7.37 11.51 -5.31
N THR A 198 -8.26 11.96 -6.19
CA THR A 198 -7.96 13.00 -7.18
C THR A 198 -7.77 14.37 -6.53
N SER A 199 -8.60 14.72 -5.53
CA SER A 199 -8.45 15.97 -4.79
C SER A 199 -7.13 16.01 -4.01
N VAL A 200 -6.78 14.93 -3.32
CA VAL A 200 -5.51 14.83 -2.58
C VAL A 200 -4.30 14.82 -3.53
N CYS A 201 -4.43 14.15 -4.69
CA CYS A 201 -3.41 14.22 -5.75
C CYS A 201 -3.26 15.64 -6.30
N GLY A 202 -4.37 16.34 -6.55
CA GLY A 202 -4.38 17.73 -7.01
C GLY A 202 -3.74 18.68 -6.00
N ALA A 203 -3.99 18.47 -4.71
CA ALA A 203 -3.35 19.22 -3.63
C ALA A 203 -1.82 19.02 -3.62
N ALA A 204 -1.35 17.77 -3.76
CA ALA A 204 0.07 17.49 -3.87
C ALA A 204 0.71 18.12 -5.11
N LEU A 205 0.03 18.06 -6.26
CA LEU A 205 0.48 18.70 -7.49
C LEU A 205 0.55 20.22 -7.35
N LEU A 206 -0.46 20.84 -6.74
CA LEU A 206 -0.46 22.27 -6.43
C LEU A 206 0.77 22.64 -5.57
N GLY A 207 1.05 21.84 -4.54
CA GLY A 207 2.24 21.99 -3.71
C GLY A 207 3.55 21.83 -4.48
N ALA A 208 3.58 20.99 -5.50
CA ALA A 208 4.76 20.71 -6.32
C ALA A 208 5.04 21.78 -7.38
N VAL A 209 4.01 22.34 -8.01
CA VAL A 209 4.17 23.35 -9.07
C VAL A 209 4.36 24.76 -8.50
N ALA A 210 3.85 25.02 -7.30
CA ALA A 210 3.95 26.32 -6.66
C ALA A 210 5.36 26.59 -6.11
N ASN A 211 5.75 27.87 -6.06
CA ASN A 211 6.99 28.29 -5.40
C ASN A 211 6.94 27.94 -3.90
N ALA A 212 8.05 27.45 -3.34
CA ALA A 212 8.11 26.95 -1.96
C ALA A 212 7.66 27.98 -0.90
N GLN A 213 7.90 29.27 -1.14
CA GLN A 213 7.51 30.36 -0.24
C GLN A 213 6.09 30.89 -0.50
N SER A 214 5.38 30.36 -1.50
CA SER A 214 4.05 30.85 -1.86
C SER A 214 2.95 30.28 -0.96
N ARG A 215 1.84 31.01 -0.85
CA ARG A 215 0.63 30.54 -0.16
C ARG A 215 0.04 29.28 -0.80
N TYR A 216 0.16 29.14 -2.12
CA TYR A 216 -0.33 27.95 -2.85
C TYR A 216 0.42 26.68 -2.45
N HIS A 217 1.73 26.77 -2.23
CA HIS A 217 2.51 25.65 -1.71
C HIS A 217 2.01 25.21 -0.33
N ALA A 218 1.84 26.17 0.60
CA ALA A 218 1.32 25.90 1.93
C ALA A 218 -0.08 25.25 1.92
N ILE A 219 -0.99 25.77 1.09
CA ILE A 219 -2.35 25.21 0.94
C ILE A 219 -2.28 23.78 0.39
N GLY A 220 -1.53 23.56 -0.70
CA GLY A 220 -1.39 22.23 -1.30
C GLY A 220 -0.78 21.21 -0.34
N ALA A 221 0.30 21.59 0.34
CA ALA A 221 0.96 20.77 1.35
C ALA A 221 0.02 20.42 2.52
N CYS A 222 -0.75 21.39 3.02
CA CYS A 222 -1.68 21.20 4.12
C CYS A 222 -2.83 20.24 3.74
N LEU A 223 -3.51 20.51 2.61
CA LEU A 223 -4.61 19.68 2.12
C LEU A 223 -4.16 18.24 1.84
N TYR A 224 -2.98 18.08 1.23
CA TYR A 224 -2.38 16.76 1.06
C TYR A 224 -2.12 16.07 2.41
N SER A 225 -1.49 16.78 3.35
CA SER A 225 -1.12 16.23 4.66
C SER A 225 -2.35 15.75 5.43
N ILE A 226 -3.45 16.52 5.40
CA ILE A 226 -4.72 16.14 6.03
C ILE A 226 -5.25 14.85 5.40
N GLY A 227 -5.35 14.78 4.06
CA GLY A 227 -5.83 13.58 3.38
C GLY A 227 -4.97 12.34 3.68
N ALA A 228 -3.64 12.51 3.70
CA ALA A 228 -2.71 11.43 4.00
C ALA A 228 -2.79 10.99 5.49
N ILE A 229 -3.01 11.90 6.44
CA ILE A 229 -3.19 11.55 7.86
C ILE A 229 -4.51 10.80 8.07
N VAL A 230 -5.60 11.23 7.44
CA VAL A 230 -6.89 10.50 7.50
C VAL A 230 -6.69 9.07 7.00
N GLY A 231 -6.02 8.91 5.86
CA GLY A 231 -5.65 7.58 5.37
C GLY A 231 -4.78 6.83 6.39
N ALA A 232 -3.76 7.44 6.97
CA ALA A 232 -2.91 6.79 7.98
C ALA A 232 -3.72 6.28 9.19
N TRP A 233 -4.70 7.06 9.65
CA TRP A 233 -5.59 6.69 10.75
C TRP A 233 -6.51 5.52 10.40
N GLU A 234 -7.06 5.46 9.19
CA GLU A 234 -7.84 4.31 8.74
C GLU A 234 -7.04 2.99 8.76
N GLY A 235 -5.73 3.08 8.51
CA GLY A 235 -4.81 1.93 8.56
C GLY A 235 -4.39 1.51 9.98
N ALA A 236 -4.46 2.43 10.95
CA ALA A 236 -3.91 2.23 12.28
C ALA A 236 -4.47 0.99 13.02
N PRO A 237 -5.79 0.69 13.02
CA PRO A 237 -6.31 -0.51 13.68
C PRO A 237 -5.74 -1.81 13.10
N ALA A 238 -5.60 -1.89 11.77
CA ALA A 238 -5.04 -3.04 11.08
C ALA A 238 -3.55 -3.21 11.40
N PHE A 239 -2.80 -2.11 11.49
CA PHE A 239 -1.42 -2.10 11.92
C PHE A 239 -1.26 -2.58 13.38
N VAL A 240 -2.04 -2.04 14.31
CA VAL A 240 -2.01 -2.44 15.73
C VAL A 240 -2.32 -3.94 15.87
N SER A 241 -3.31 -4.44 15.15
CA SER A 241 -3.64 -5.88 15.12
C SER A 241 -2.45 -6.71 14.60
N ALA A 242 -1.80 -6.27 13.53
CA ALA A 242 -0.64 -6.96 12.98
C ALA A 242 0.55 -7.00 13.97
N VAL A 243 0.82 -5.88 14.67
CA VAL A 243 1.89 -5.82 15.68
C VAL A 243 1.59 -6.70 16.90
N LYS A 244 0.34 -6.71 17.39
CA LYS A 244 -0.06 -7.59 18.51
C LYS A 244 0.17 -9.06 18.19
N ASN A 245 -0.09 -9.48 16.95
CA ASN A 245 0.13 -10.86 16.52
C ASN A 245 1.62 -11.24 16.39
N LEU A 246 2.53 -10.25 16.39
CA LEU A 246 3.98 -10.47 16.36
C LEU A 246 4.58 -10.51 17.76
N ALA A 247 3.90 -9.97 18.78
CA ALA A 247 4.40 -10.02 20.15
C ALA A 247 4.40 -11.48 20.63
N PRO A 248 5.54 -12.03 21.09
CA PRO A 248 5.57 -13.39 21.62
C PRO A 248 4.60 -13.45 22.80
N VAL A 249 3.64 -14.37 22.73
CA VAL A 249 2.80 -14.72 23.87
C VAL A 249 3.75 -15.28 24.93
N ARG A 250 4.16 -14.44 25.88
CA ARG A 250 4.75 -14.91 27.13
C ARG A 250 3.66 -15.75 27.79
N LYS A 251 3.76 -17.07 27.63
CA LYS A 251 2.98 -17.98 28.47
C LYS A 251 3.45 -17.76 29.92
N PRO A 252 2.51 -17.55 30.86
CA PRO A 252 2.85 -17.47 32.28
C PRO A 252 3.49 -18.77 32.76
#